data_AF-A0A4Z0Z8S3-F1
#
_entry.id   AF-A0A4Z0Z8S3-F1
#
_cell.length_a   1.000
_cell.length_b   1.000
_cell.length_c   1.000
_cell.angle_alpha   90.00
_cell.angle_beta   90.00
_cell.angle_gamma   90.00
#
_symmetry.space_group_name_H-M   'P 1'
#
loop_
_entity.id
_entity.type
_entity.pdbx_description
1 polymer ?
#
loop_
_entity_poly.entity_id
_entity_poly.type
_entity_poly.pdbx_seq_one_letter_code
_entity_poly.pdbx_strand_id
1 'polypeptide(L)'
;MASEDYLTTPQLRALLDILVHHETYAEVQSFQSPEAIEAYGWPFVDRDSKGRPAKPHSLSSSPLLQLLLTRLVLTAPAVRDLSTEFWPVKFKGIMKQFGDADLSDSYEKGTLGTRKRLATAASTVHEAVTRGLLSGVSSLPDLHGQYDREKAEGLTKAWRDCIHHLVYGELIDEIFRQLTYTEDLEAHSPAVKGAVEYAVFHIATFLHQAFVISAEGPYLLKLIENVHRLVPYSVIGQTLRVGNAASMINAMSRLFLSKVSIGAFSNWIGLTSNASDGMNLMQRIFSLVLEWDAADFRKVVEKIKLNKESISNEHMTAIDRHLAGDRKQQGLGALDPMIRVVHKNVDLRKHLAAMEGFLTDFIKTTKPKTQESNSRFNLLTVEDFVGLLHRNRHLLWAYLHDFCNGCPDLRDTWQGWMKEAIKLFQQQSKVDRHERTNVGDIGPRLQDAFSKLTVAERKAVLEKIDAHSEYLTVLGELSRSKMQRIIDDVHERSRADVEDMSGPGVYASRWQALLDETLITPSKPNGPLRSGKDVKGFRAARKPENQGISDPPDINTTALARDESTHPVPPDVSVVIEALGHSFQEMVANFARDGLPNES
;
A
#
# COMPACT_ATOMS: atom_id res chain seq x y z
N MET A 1 6.63 40.54 -21.61
CA MET A 1 5.58 40.48 -20.56
C MET A 1 4.56 39.39 -20.91
N ALA A 2 4.98 38.14 -21.05
CA ALA A 2 4.10 37.01 -21.41
C ALA A 2 4.48 35.69 -20.70
N SER A 3 5.33 35.73 -19.66
CA SER A 3 5.89 34.54 -19.01
C SER A 3 5.34 34.26 -17.60
N GLU A 4 4.57 35.17 -16.99
CA GLU A 4 4.04 34.97 -15.62
C GLU A 4 2.62 34.38 -15.60
N ASP A 5 1.91 34.35 -16.73
CA ASP A 5 0.52 33.86 -16.79
C ASP A 5 0.42 32.37 -17.14
N TYR A 6 1.52 31.75 -17.62
CA TYR A 6 1.53 30.36 -18.07
C TYR A 6 2.63 29.55 -17.36
N LEU A 7 2.24 28.41 -16.80
CA LEU A 7 3.16 27.48 -16.14
C LEU A 7 3.84 26.59 -17.18
N THR A 8 5.14 26.45 -17.06
CA THR A 8 5.94 25.48 -17.83
C THR A 8 5.56 24.04 -17.46
N THR A 9 5.94 23.06 -18.28
CA THR A 9 5.69 21.64 -17.98
C THR A 9 6.26 21.18 -16.63
N PRO A 10 7.50 21.54 -16.23
CA PRO A 10 8.00 21.25 -14.89
C PRO A 10 7.18 21.89 -13.77
N GLN A 11 6.78 23.16 -13.95
CA GLN A 11 5.94 23.87 -12.98
C GLN A 11 4.54 23.25 -12.84
N LEU A 12 3.88 22.87 -13.95
CA LEU A 12 2.61 22.15 -13.91
C LEU A 12 2.74 20.79 -13.22
N ARG A 13 3.85 20.07 -13.47
CA ARG A 13 4.14 18.81 -12.80
C ARG A 13 4.32 19.01 -11.31
N ALA A 14 5.06 20.04 -10.89
CA ALA A 14 5.27 20.38 -9.49
C ALA A 14 3.98 20.82 -8.81
N LEU A 15 3.13 21.62 -9.48
CA LEU A 15 1.83 22.01 -8.96
C LEU A 15 0.91 20.80 -8.75
N LEU A 16 0.75 19.94 -9.76
CA LEU A 16 -0.04 18.72 -9.65
C LEU A 16 0.50 17.81 -8.53
N ASP A 17 1.83 17.76 -8.42
CA ASP A 17 2.49 16.98 -7.40
C ASP A 17 2.16 17.43 -5.97
N ILE A 18 2.23 18.73 -5.71
CA ILE A 18 1.83 19.35 -4.44
C ILE A 18 0.36 19.01 -4.14
N LEU A 19 -0.53 19.31 -5.09
CA LEU A 19 -1.97 19.19 -4.88
C LEU A 19 -2.41 17.74 -4.62
N VAL A 20 -1.90 16.78 -5.40
CA VAL A 20 -2.22 15.36 -5.19
C VAL A 20 -1.66 14.86 -3.86
N HIS A 21 -0.45 15.25 -3.48
CA HIS A 21 0.17 14.82 -2.23
C HIS A 21 -0.65 15.24 -1.02
N HIS A 22 -0.96 16.54 -0.91
CA HIS A 22 -1.70 17.09 0.21
C HIS A 22 -3.16 16.62 0.24
N GLU A 23 -3.85 16.60 -0.90
CA GLU A 23 -5.24 16.13 -0.97
C GLU A 23 -5.33 14.63 -0.64
N THR A 24 -4.46 13.78 -1.20
CA THR A 24 -4.46 12.33 -0.90
C THR A 24 -4.30 12.08 0.60
N TYR A 25 -3.40 12.82 1.24
CA TYR A 25 -3.18 12.65 2.67
C TYR A 25 -4.36 13.16 3.50
N ALA A 26 -4.92 14.33 3.16
CA ALA A 26 -6.13 14.86 3.80
C ALA A 26 -7.31 13.90 3.70
N GLU A 27 -7.53 13.30 2.51
CA GLU A 27 -8.57 12.30 2.29
C GLU A 27 -8.36 11.06 3.16
N VAL A 28 -7.14 10.50 3.20
CA VAL A 28 -6.84 9.32 4.04
C VAL A 28 -7.00 9.63 5.53
N GLN A 29 -6.58 10.83 5.97
CA GLN A 29 -6.76 11.27 7.36
C GLN A 29 -8.24 11.43 7.73
N SER A 30 -9.11 11.84 6.80
CA SER A 30 -10.53 12.02 7.08
C SER A 30 -11.20 10.74 7.62
N PHE A 31 -10.72 9.55 7.24
CA PHE A 31 -11.22 8.26 7.70
C PHE A 31 -10.94 7.94 9.18
N GLN A 32 -10.23 8.82 9.90
CA GLN A 32 -10.23 8.81 11.36
C GLN A 32 -11.65 9.04 11.92
N SER A 33 -12.50 9.75 11.18
CA SER A 33 -13.89 10.04 11.56
C SER A 33 -14.86 9.03 10.92
N PRO A 34 -15.86 8.51 11.67
CA PRO A 34 -16.92 7.66 11.13
C PRO A 34 -17.74 8.34 10.02
N GLU A 35 -17.84 9.66 10.02
CA GLU A 35 -18.61 10.44 9.04
C GLU A 35 -17.97 10.43 7.65
N ALA A 36 -16.66 10.17 7.52
CA ALA A 36 -15.97 10.20 6.24
C ALA A 36 -16.54 9.18 5.23
N ILE A 37 -16.91 7.98 5.68
CA ILE A 37 -17.50 6.97 4.80
C ILE A 37 -18.92 7.35 4.35
N GLU A 38 -19.64 8.17 5.13
CA GLU A 38 -20.96 8.69 4.77
C GLU A 38 -20.84 9.77 3.69
N ALA A 39 -19.83 10.63 3.79
CA ALA A 39 -19.55 11.71 2.83
C ALA A 39 -18.83 11.26 1.55
N TYR A 40 -18.34 10.02 1.50
CA TYR A 40 -17.60 9.48 0.36
C TYR A 40 -18.44 9.36 -0.93
N GLY A 41 -19.73 9.03 -0.82
CA GLY A 41 -20.59 8.76 -1.98
C GLY A 41 -20.45 7.34 -2.55
N TRP A 42 -20.64 7.16 -3.86
CA TRP A 42 -20.62 5.84 -4.51
C TRP A 42 -19.26 5.12 -4.31
N PRO A 43 -19.24 3.79 -4.03
CA PRO A 43 -20.35 2.82 -4.00
C PRO A 43 -21.05 2.69 -2.63
N PHE A 44 -20.81 3.59 -1.67
CA PHE A 44 -21.32 3.51 -0.30
C PHE A 44 -22.69 4.19 -0.08
N VAL A 45 -23.30 4.70 -1.15
CA VAL A 45 -24.64 5.28 -1.09
C VAL A 45 -25.70 4.20 -0.85
N ASP A 46 -26.66 4.51 0.03
CA ASP A 46 -27.81 3.64 0.29
C ASP A 46 -28.63 3.44 -1.00
N ARG A 47 -29.49 2.41 -1.03
CA ARG A 47 -30.37 2.17 -2.17
C ARG A 47 -31.73 2.84 -1.97
N ASP A 48 -32.29 3.39 -3.05
CA ASP A 48 -33.65 3.94 -3.07
C ASP A 48 -34.71 2.82 -2.91
N SER A 49 -35.98 3.21 -2.76
CA SER A 49 -37.10 2.27 -2.62
C SER A 49 -37.30 1.34 -3.83
N LYS A 50 -36.62 1.61 -4.96
CA LYS A 50 -36.60 0.77 -6.17
C LYS A 50 -35.34 -0.07 -6.27
N GLY A 51 -34.50 -0.09 -5.24
CA GLY A 51 -33.26 -0.86 -5.18
C GLY A 51 -32.14 -0.29 -6.04
N ARG A 52 -32.21 0.94 -6.54
CA ARG A 52 -31.12 1.61 -7.28
C ARG A 52 -30.22 2.37 -6.30
N PRO A 53 -28.93 2.59 -6.58
CA PRO A 53 -28.12 3.49 -5.76
C PRO A 53 -28.83 4.84 -5.63
N ALA A 54 -29.04 5.31 -4.41
CA ALA A 54 -29.56 6.64 -4.18
C ALA A 54 -28.63 7.64 -4.86
N LYS A 55 -29.20 8.68 -5.47
CA LYS A 55 -28.37 9.73 -6.08
C LYS A 55 -27.48 10.31 -5.00
N PRO A 56 -26.15 10.31 -5.17
CA PRO A 56 -25.29 10.96 -4.21
C PRO A 56 -25.75 12.42 -4.11
N HIS A 57 -26.13 12.84 -2.91
CA HIS A 57 -26.67 14.18 -2.67
C HIS A 57 -25.61 15.27 -2.88
N SER A 58 -24.32 14.91 -2.96
CA SER A 58 -23.18 15.79 -3.13
C SER A 58 -22.03 15.10 -3.89
N LEU A 59 -21.04 15.88 -4.31
CA LEU A 59 -19.73 15.39 -4.70
C LEU A 59 -19.06 14.65 -3.54
N SER A 60 -18.16 13.71 -3.85
CA SER A 60 -17.39 12.99 -2.84
C SER A 60 -16.47 13.93 -2.07
N SER A 61 -16.40 13.77 -0.75
CA SER A 61 -15.39 14.41 0.10
C SER A 61 -14.00 13.76 0.00
N SER A 62 -13.89 12.64 -0.73
CA SER A 62 -12.62 11.94 -0.95
C SER A 62 -12.44 11.58 -2.43
N PRO A 63 -12.34 12.60 -3.30
CA PRO A 63 -12.41 12.40 -4.74
C PRO A 63 -11.23 11.64 -5.35
N LEU A 64 -10.00 11.73 -4.83
CA LEU A 64 -8.85 10.95 -5.31
C LEU A 64 -8.98 9.47 -4.93
N LEU A 65 -9.45 9.18 -3.71
CA LEU A 65 -9.76 7.81 -3.28
C LEU A 65 -10.92 7.25 -4.09
N GLN A 66 -11.98 8.04 -4.32
CA GLN A 66 -13.10 7.64 -5.17
C GLN A 66 -12.63 7.36 -6.59
N LEU A 67 -11.80 8.22 -7.16
CA LEU A 67 -11.27 8.02 -8.50
C LEU A 67 -10.55 6.67 -8.62
N LEU A 68 -9.66 6.33 -7.67
CA LEU A 68 -8.95 5.05 -7.67
C LEU A 68 -9.90 3.85 -7.48
N LEU A 69 -10.80 3.94 -6.48
CA LEU A 69 -11.74 2.86 -6.18
C LEU A 69 -12.64 2.56 -7.38
N THR A 70 -13.22 3.60 -7.97
CA THR A 70 -14.24 3.47 -9.02
C THR A 70 -13.68 3.06 -10.37
N ARG A 71 -12.50 3.56 -10.73
CA ARG A 71 -11.91 3.31 -12.04
C ARG A 71 -11.11 2.00 -12.10
N LEU A 72 -10.43 1.64 -11.01
CA LEU A 72 -9.51 0.50 -11.00
C LEU A 72 -10.04 -0.67 -10.17
N VAL A 73 -10.43 -0.42 -8.92
CA VAL A 73 -10.73 -1.52 -7.98
C VAL A 73 -12.10 -2.14 -8.28
N LEU A 74 -13.13 -1.32 -8.47
CA LEU A 74 -14.51 -1.79 -8.70
C LEU A 74 -14.72 -2.42 -10.07
N THR A 75 -13.82 -2.17 -11.03
CA THR A 75 -13.84 -2.79 -12.36
C THR A 75 -13.12 -4.14 -12.39
N ALA A 76 -12.35 -4.47 -11.35
CA ALA A 76 -11.58 -5.70 -11.27
C ALA A 76 -12.46 -6.96 -11.26
N PRO A 77 -12.03 -8.06 -11.91
CA PRO A 77 -12.68 -9.36 -11.80
C PRO A 77 -12.88 -9.76 -10.33
N ALA A 78 -13.98 -10.45 -10.03
CA ALA A 78 -14.48 -10.75 -8.67
C ALA A 78 -15.00 -9.54 -7.89
N VAL A 79 -14.35 -8.37 -7.95
CA VAL A 79 -14.79 -7.18 -7.23
C VAL A 79 -16.06 -6.60 -7.86
N ARG A 80 -16.10 -6.52 -9.19
CA ARG A 80 -17.29 -6.10 -9.95
C ARG A 80 -18.50 -7.02 -9.77
N ASP A 81 -18.24 -8.28 -9.41
CA ASP A 81 -19.23 -9.34 -9.26
C ASP A 81 -19.72 -9.48 -7.81
N LEU A 82 -19.22 -8.65 -6.89
CA LEU A 82 -19.68 -8.61 -5.50
C LEU A 82 -21.17 -8.24 -5.43
N SER A 83 -21.86 -8.79 -4.43
CA SER A 83 -23.28 -8.49 -4.20
C SER A 83 -23.54 -6.99 -4.12
N THR A 84 -24.69 -6.56 -4.63
CA THR A 84 -25.14 -5.15 -4.66
C THR A 84 -25.21 -4.45 -3.30
N GLU A 85 -25.22 -5.21 -2.21
CA GLU A 85 -25.23 -4.75 -0.81
C GLU A 85 -23.83 -4.73 -0.18
N PHE A 86 -22.82 -5.30 -0.84
CA PHE A 86 -21.49 -5.47 -0.25
C PHE A 86 -20.88 -4.13 0.16
N TRP A 87 -20.83 -3.17 -0.75
CA TRP A 87 -20.25 -1.86 -0.46
C TRP A 87 -21.12 -1.00 0.48
N PRO A 88 -22.39 -0.69 0.14
CA PRO A 88 -23.17 0.28 0.91
C PRO A 88 -23.65 -0.25 2.26
N VAL A 89 -23.76 -1.57 2.45
CA VAL A 89 -24.23 -2.14 3.72
C VAL A 89 -23.08 -2.80 4.47
N LYS A 90 -22.38 -3.76 3.84
CA LYS A 90 -21.43 -4.62 4.55
C LYS A 90 -20.12 -3.90 4.84
N PHE A 91 -19.44 -3.39 3.80
CA PHE A 91 -18.15 -2.72 3.94
C PHE A 91 -18.30 -1.38 4.68
N LYS A 92 -19.29 -0.57 4.31
CA LYS A 92 -19.64 0.67 5.04
C LYS A 92 -19.89 0.39 6.53
N GLY A 93 -20.66 -0.64 6.84
CA GLY A 93 -20.92 -1.04 8.23
C GLY A 93 -19.65 -1.43 9.00
N ILE A 94 -18.70 -2.12 8.37
CA ILE A 94 -17.40 -2.44 8.97
C ILE A 94 -16.59 -1.17 9.23
N MET A 95 -16.49 -0.29 8.23
CA MET A 95 -15.73 0.96 8.35
C MET A 95 -16.30 1.84 9.46
N LYS A 96 -17.63 1.95 9.54
CA LYS A 96 -18.29 2.69 10.62
C LYS A 96 -18.02 2.08 11.99
N GLN A 97 -18.11 0.75 12.13
CA GLN A 97 -17.79 0.08 13.38
C GLN A 97 -16.33 0.26 13.81
N PHE A 98 -15.38 0.34 12.85
CA PHE A 98 -13.99 0.64 13.15
C PHE A 98 -13.79 2.10 13.54
N GLY A 99 -14.47 3.04 12.88
CA GLY A 99 -14.48 4.45 13.28
C GLY A 99 -15.06 4.64 14.67
N ASP A 100 -16.26 4.13 14.93
CA ASP A 100 -16.98 4.25 16.21
C ASP A 100 -16.20 3.63 17.39
N ALA A 101 -15.33 2.66 17.11
CA ALA A 101 -14.47 2.00 18.09
C ALA A 101 -13.08 2.65 18.23
N ASP A 102 -12.85 3.82 17.62
CA ASP A 102 -11.57 4.52 17.55
C ASP A 102 -10.41 3.62 17.03
N LEU A 103 -10.74 2.63 16.18
CA LEU A 103 -9.78 1.73 15.52
C LEU A 103 -9.28 2.30 14.18
N SER A 104 -9.95 3.31 13.64
CA SER A 104 -9.46 4.04 12.46
C SER A 104 -8.44 5.10 12.83
N ASP A 105 -8.47 5.60 14.07
CA ASP A 105 -7.43 6.48 14.58
C ASP A 105 -6.35 5.68 15.34
N SER A 106 -5.14 6.23 15.33
CA SER A 106 -4.07 5.80 16.21
C SER A 106 -3.91 6.90 17.24
N TYR A 107 -4.60 6.83 18.38
CA TYR A 107 -4.30 7.71 19.51
C TYR A 107 -2.82 7.55 19.89
N GLU A 108 -2.02 8.51 19.43
CA GLU A 108 -0.58 8.46 19.55
C GLU A 108 -0.21 8.75 20.99
N LYS A 109 0.41 7.77 21.64
CA LYS A 109 1.00 7.87 22.99
C LYS A 109 2.25 8.74 22.99
N GLY A 110 2.14 9.90 22.35
CA GLY A 110 3.24 10.81 22.10
C GLY A 110 4.24 10.35 21.04
N THR A 111 3.88 9.43 20.13
CA THR A 111 4.71 8.87 19.04
C THR A 111 3.86 8.22 17.92
N LEU A 112 4.40 8.13 16.71
CA LEU A 112 3.78 7.50 15.53
C LEU A 112 3.63 5.98 15.63
N GLY A 113 2.38 5.49 15.62
CA GLY A 113 2.04 4.06 15.64
C GLY A 113 2.15 3.35 14.29
N THR A 114 2.11 2.01 14.29
CA THR A 114 2.23 1.17 13.09
C THR A 114 1.18 1.49 12.03
N ARG A 115 -0.09 1.65 12.44
CA ARG A 115 -1.20 1.97 11.52
C ARG A 115 -0.98 3.30 10.79
N LYS A 116 -0.58 4.36 11.51
CA LYS A 116 -0.25 5.67 10.90
C LYS A 116 0.91 5.57 9.92
N ARG A 117 1.96 4.80 10.28
CA ARG A 117 3.12 4.58 9.40
C ARG A 117 2.75 3.82 8.12
N LEU A 118 1.92 2.78 8.21
CA LEU A 118 1.45 2.04 7.04
C LEU A 118 0.44 2.84 6.21
N ALA A 119 -0.43 3.62 6.84
CA ALA A 119 -1.38 4.49 6.16
C ALA A 119 -0.68 5.57 5.34
N THR A 120 0.31 6.27 5.92
CA THR A 120 1.15 7.24 5.20
C THR A 120 1.95 6.58 4.07
N ALA A 121 2.46 5.37 4.26
CA ALA A 121 3.10 4.59 3.20
C ALA A 121 2.12 4.32 2.05
N ALA A 122 0.91 3.86 2.35
CA ALA A 122 -0.13 3.60 1.37
C ALA A 122 -0.54 4.89 0.62
N SER A 123 -0.59 6.03 1.30
CA SER A 123 -0.82 7.34 0.66
C SER A 123 0.24 7.65 -0.41
N THR A 124 1.53 7.33 -0.18
CA THR A 124 2.58 7.54 -1.19
C THR A 124 2.43 6.66 -2.44
N VAL A 125 1.84 5.48 -2.30
CA VAL A 125 1.52 4.60 -3.44
C VAL A 125 0.29 5.14 -4.17
N HIS A 126 -0.73 5.55 -3.42
CA HIS A 126 -1.97 6.09 -3.97
C HIS A 126 -1.74 7.39 -4.74
N GLU A 127 -0.94 8.33 -4.24
CA GLU A 127 -0.60 9.56 -4.96
C GLU A 127 0.16 9.28 -6.27
N ALA A 128 0.96 8.21 -6.34
CA ALA A 128 1.72 7.87 -7.54
C ALA A 128 0.79 7.35 -8.63
N VAL A 129 -0.13 6.45 -8.27
CA VAL A 129 -1.17 5.94 -9.18
C VAL A 129 -2.09 7.07 -9.63
N THR A 130 -2.55 7.91 -8.71
CA THR A 130 -3.50 8.98 -9.03
C THR A 130 -2.87 10.09 -9.87
N ARG A 131 -1.60 10.46 -9.63
CA ARG A 131 -0.86 11.33 -10.56
C ARG A 131 -0.81 10.73 -11.96
N GLY A 132 -0.57 9.42 -12.08
CA GLY A 132 -0.62 8.73 -13.37
C GLY A 132 -1.98 8.85 -14.06
N LEU A 133 -3.07 8.64 -13.31
CA LEU A 133 -4.44 8.77 -13.84
C LEU A 133 -4.79 10.21 -14.26
N LEU A 134 -4.30 11.23 -13.54
CA LEU A 134 -4.61 12.63 -13.80
C LEU A 134 -3.72 13.27 -14.87
N SER A 135 -2.45 12.86 -14.96
CA SER A 135 -1.47 13.42 -15.92
C SER A 135 -1.33 12.62 -17.20
N GLY A 136 -1.69 11.34 -17.17
CA GLY A 136 -1.46 10.39 -18.25
C GLY A 136 0.03 10.15 -18.55
N VAL A 137 0.29 9.19 -19.42
CA VAL A 137 1.62 8.83 -19.92
C VAL A 137 1.75 9.33 -21.37
N SER A 138 2.93 9.83 -21.77
CA SER A 138 3.17 10.33 -23.13
C SER A 138 3.50 9.22 -24.15
N SER A 139 3.95 9.56 -25.35
CA SER A 139 4.22 8.67 -26.50
C SER A 139 5.01 7.37 -26.25
N LEU A 140 4.85 6.38 -27.14
CA LEU A 140 5.59 5.10 -27.21
C LEU A 140 7.09 5.25 -27.56
N PRO A 141 8.03 4.80 -26.70
CA PRO A 141 9.45 4.59 -27.02
C PRO A 141 9.69 3.22 -27.70
N ASP A 142 10.96 2.78 -27.84
CA ASP A 142 11.37 1.48 -28.39
C ASP A 142 11.79 0.50 -27.26
N LEU A 143 11.18 -0.71 -27.20
CA LEU A 143 11.44 -1.77 -26.21
C LEU A 143 12.73 -2.57 -26.43
N HIS A 144 13.29 -2.56 -27.64
CA HIS A 144 14.50 -3.31 -27.96
C HIS A 144 15.77 -2.46 -27.93
N GLY A 145 15.67 -1.26 -27.35
CA GLY A 145 16.81 -0.38 -27.15
C GLY A 145 17.92 -1.02 -26.29
N GLN A 146 19.10 -0.40 -26.31
CA GLN A 146 20.17 -0.77 -25.38
C GLN A 146 19.87 -0.21 -23.99
N TYR A 147 19.88 -1.10 -22.98
CA TYR A 147 19.70 -0.77 -21.58
C TYR A 147 20.94 -1.18 -20.80
N ASP A 148 21.71 -0.21 -20.36
CA ASP A 148 22.87 -0.45 -19.50
C ASP A 148 22.38 -0.76 -18.07
N ARG A 149 22.31 -2.04 -17.72
CA ARG A 149 21.84 -2.50 -16.41
C ARG A 149 22.83 -2.23 -15.28
N GLU A 150 24.06 -1.84 -15.62
CA GLU A 150 25.07 -1.41 -14.66
C GLU A 150 24.91 0.08 -14.32
N LYS A 151 23.95 0.78 -14.95
CA LYS A 151 23.64 2.18 -14.68
C LYS A 151 22.21 2.39 -14.22
N ALA A 152 22.04 3.21 -13.18
CA ALA A 152 20.73 3.61 -12.68
C ALA A 152 19.87 4.27 -13.78
N GLU A 153 20.46 5.05 -14.67
CA GLU A 153 19.79 5.63 -15.84
C GLU A 153 19.24 4.57 -16.78
N GLY A 154 19.99 3.48 -16.99
CA GLY A 154 19.59 2.39 -17.88
C GLY A 154 18.39 1.61 -17.33
N LEU A 155 18.39 1.32 -16.03
CA LEU A 155 17.24 0.68 -15.35
C LEU A 155 16.02 1.60 -15.31
N THR A 156 16.23 2.90 -15.05
CA THR A 156 15.15 3.90 -15.07
C THR A 156 14.53 4.01 -16.46
N LYS A 157 15.35 4.00 -17.52
CA LYS A 157 14.89 3.97 -18.91
C LYS A 157 14.10 2.69 -19.20
N ALA A 158 14.60 1.52 -18.80
CA ALA A 158 13.92 0.24 -19.00
C ALA A 158 12.54 0.20 -18.34
N TRP A 159 12.45 0.63 -17.08
CA TRP A 159 11.17 0.76 -16.37
C TRP A 159 10.21 1.69 -17.10
N ARG A 160 10.67 2.89 -17.47
CA ARG A 160 9.86 3.88 -18.17
C ARG A 160 9.35 3.35 -19.51
N ASP A 161 10.19 2.71 -20.30
CA ASP A 161 9.80 2.19 -21.62
C ASP A 161 8.78 1.05 -21.48
N CYS A 162 8.94 0.17 -20.48
CA CYS A 162 7.93 -0.83 -20.13
C CYS A 162 6.59 -0.19 -19.77
N ILE A 163 6.56 0.86 -18.93
CA ILE A 163 5.31 1.56 -18.60
C ILE A 163 4.63 2.12 -19.86
N HIS A 164 5.37 2.74 -20.77
CA HIS A 164 4.79 3.25 -22.02
C HIS A 164 4.18 2.13 -22.87
N HIS A 165 4.83 0.97 -22.95
CA HIS A 165 4.31 -0.17 -23.71
C HIS A 165 3.20 -0.93 -22.99
N LEU A 166 3.10 -0.86 -21.67
CA LEU A 166 1.90 -1.30 -20.96
C LEU A 166 0.69 -0.42 -21.32
N VAL A 167 0.90 0.91 -21.42
CA VAL A 167 -0.17 1.87 -21.66
C VAL A 167 -0.60 1.93 -23.13
N TYR A 168 0.33 1.94 -24.07
CA TYR A 168 0.05 2.16 -25.50
C TYR A 168 0.44 0.99 -26.41
N GLY A 169 1.20 0.02 -25.91
CA GLY A 169 1.70 -1.11 -26.68
C GLY A 169 0.98 -2.41 -26.35
N GLU A 170 1.55 -3.52 -26.82
CA GLU A 170 1.02 -4.88 -26.63
C GLU A 170 1.72 -5.61 -25.47
N LEU A 171 2.47 -4.90 -24.62
CA LEU A 171 3.33 -5.54 -23.61
C LEU A 171 2.53 -6.36 -22.59
N ILE A 172 1.28 -5.98 -22.29
CA ILE A 172 0.39 -6.82 -21.47
C ILE A 172 0.16 -8.17 -22.17
N ASP A 173 -0.27 -8.16 -23.43
CA ASP A 173 -0.50 -9.39 -24.19
C ASP A 173 0.75 -10.25 -24.34
N GLU A 174 1.90 -9.61 -24.55
CA GLU A 174 3.20 -10.25 -24.66
C GLU A 174 3.65 -10.90 -23.34
N ILE A 175 3.49 -10.21 -22.20
CA ILE A 175 3.80 -10.76 -20.87
C ILE A 175 2.94 -11.98 -20.57
N PHE A 176 1.63 -11.90 -20.78
CA PHE A 176 0.71 -13.02 -20.55
C PHE A 176 1.00 -14.21 -21.48
N ARG A 177 1.39 -13.92 -22.74
CA ARG A 177 1.85 -14.94 -23.70
C ARG A 177 3.15 -15.60 -23.23
N GLN A 178 4.15 -14.82 -22.83
CA GLN A 178 5.42 -15.33 -22.30
C GLN A 178 5.17 -16.26 -21.11
N LEU A 179 4.39 -15.81 -20.12
CA LEU A 179 4.05 -16.58 -18.93
C LEU A 179 3.25 -17.84 -19.24
N THR A 180 2.57 -17.92 -20.39
CA THR A 180 1.92 -19.17 -20.80
C THR A 180 2.95 -20.24 -21.22
N TYR A 181 4.12 -19.84 -21.76
CA TYR A 181 5.12 -20.76 -22.30
C TYR A 181 6.33 -20.99 -21.38
N THR A 182 6.66 -20.05 -20.50
CA THR A 182 7.86 -20.12 -19.65
C THR A 182 7.61 -19.61 -18.23
N GLU A 183 8.42 -20.09 -17.28
CA GLU A 183 8.52 -19.55 -15.91
C GLU A 183 9.56 -18.41 -15.82
N ASP A 184 9.98 -17.84 -16.95
CA ASP A 184 10.98 -16.76 -17.01
C ASP A 184 10.41 -15.52 -17.72
N LEU A 185 9.88 -14.61 -16.91
CA LEU A 185 9.38 -13.32 -17.38
C LEU A 185 10.52 -12.42 -17.88
N GLU A 186 11.70 -12.50 -17.27
CA GLU A 186 12.85 -11.64 -17.60
C GLU A 186 13.45 -11.98 -18.97
N ALA A 187 13.23 -13.21 -19.46
CA ALA A 187 13.61 -13.62 -20.80
C ALA A 187 12.78 -12.94 -21.92
N HIS A 188 11.69 -12.24 -21.59
CA HIS A 188 10.83 -11.59 -22.59
C HIS A 188 11.60 -10.54 -23.42
N SER A 189 12.25 -9.58 -22.74
CA SER A 189 13.03 -8.53 -23.40
C SER A 189 14.04 -7.90 -22.43
N PRO A 190 15.11 -7.25 -22.95
CA PRO A 190 16.04 -6.49 -22.13
C PRO A 190 15.35 -5.40 -21.28
N ALA A 191 14.31 -4.74 -21.82
CA ALA A 191 13.53 -3.74 -21.11
C ALA A 191 12.77 -4.36 -19.92
N VAL A 192 12.09 -5.50 -20.11
CA VAL A 192 11.38 -6.19 -19.02
C VAL A 192 12.35 -6.65 -17.94
N LYS A 193 13.51 -7.19 -18.32
CA LYS A 193 14.55 -7.58 -17.37
C LYS A 193 15.04 -6.38 -16.53
N GLY A 194 15.37 -5.26 -17.18
CA GLY A 194 15.78 -4.04 -16.50
C GLY A 194 14.67 -3.44 -15.62
N ALA A 195 13.40 -3.53 -16.04
CA ALA A 195 12.26 -3.09 -15.26
C ALA A 195 12.02 -3.96 -14.01
N VAL A 196 12.22 -5.27 -14.10
CA VAL A 196 12.19 -6.18 -12.94
C VAL A 196 13.30 -5.83 -11.96
N GLU A 197 14.53 -5.59 -12.42
CA GLU A 197 15.65 -5.16 -11.58
C GLU A 197 15.36 -3.80 -10.90
N TYR A 198 14.82 -2.83 -11.65
CA TYR A 198 14.38 -1.54 -11.10
C TYR A 198 13.32 -1.72 -9.99
N ALA A 199 12.33 -2.59 -10.20
CA ALA A 199 11.30 -2.88 -9.22
C ALA A 199 11.86 -3.56 -7.97
N VAL A 200 12.82 -4.47 -8.12
CA VAL A 200 13.52 -5.13 -7.00
C VAL A 200 14.19 -4.09 -6.10
N PHE A 201 14.93 -3.12 -6.67
CA PHE A 201 15.58 -2.08 -5.87
C PHE A 201 14.58 -1.21 -5.08
N HIS A 202 13.45 -0.85 -5.68
CA HIS A 202 12.42 -0.06 -5.00
C HIS A 202 11.67 -0.87 -3.93
N ILE A 203 11.32 -2.13 -4.20
CA ILE A 203 10.67 -2.99 -3.19
C ILE A 203 11.65 -3.24 -2.03
N ALA A 204 12.93 -3.50 -2.31
CA ALA A 204 13.95 -3.65 -1.28
C ALA A 204 14.09 -2.40 -0.41
N THR A 205 14.10 -1.22 -1.03
CA THR A 205 14.13 0.07 -0.31
C THR A 205 12.91 0.23 0.59
N PHE A 206 11.72 -0.11 0.07
CA PHE A 206 10.50 -0.07 0.87
C PHE A 206 10.56 -1.02 2.08
N LEU A 207 11.04 -2.25 1.89
CA LEU A 207 11.21 -3.21 2.98
C LEU A 207 12.23 -2.73 4.02
N HIS A 208 13.37 -2.18 3.57
CA HIS A 208 14.36 -1.58 4.46
C HIS A 208 13.77 -0.41 5.27
N GLN A 209 13.04 0.51 4.62
CA GLN A 209 12.38 1.62 5.30
C GLN A 209 11.35 1.12 6.34
N ALA A 210 10.54 0.13 5.97
CA ALA A 210 9.46 -0.38 6.81
C ALA A 210 9.96 -1.21 8.01
N PHE A 211 11.02 -2.00 7.85
CA PHE A 211 11.48 -2.97 8.85
C PHE A 211 12.76 -2.59 9.59
N VAL A 212 13.60 -1.72 9.01
CA VAL A 212 14.90 -1.32 9.59
C VAL A 212 14.86 0.13 10.06
N ILE A 213 14.52 1.07 9.16
CA ILE A 213 14.52 2.51 9.49
C ILE A 213 13.36 2.86 10.43
N SER A 214 12.16 2.33 10.16
CA SER A 214 11.00 2.54 11.02
C SER A 214 11.23 2.06 12.45
N ALA A 215 10.88 2.89 13.43
CA ALA A 215 10.92 2.52 14.85
C ALA A 215 10.04 1.29 15.16
N GLU A 216 8.95 1.10 14.41
CA GLU A 216 8.00 -0.02 14.54
C GLU A 216 8.43 -1.27 13.76
N GLY A 217 9.54 -1.25 13.02
CA GLY A 217 10.02 -2.37 12.21
C GLY A 217 10.17 -3.70 12.98
N PRO A 218 10.82 -3.70 14.17
CA PRO A 218 10.94 -4.90 15.01
C PRO A 218 9.58 -5.45 15.49
N TYR A 219 8.62 -4.55 15.74
CA TYR A 219 7.25 -4.95 16.07
C TYR A 219 6.56 -5.59 14.88
N LEU A 220 6.64 -4.98 13.69
CA LEU A 220 6.09 -5.53 12.45
C LEU A 220 6.66 -6.92 12.14
N LEU A 221 7.97 -7.09 12.29
CA LEU A 221 8.62 -8.39 12.12
C LEU A 221 8.07 -9.42 13.11
N LYS A 222 7.89 -9.03 14.39
CA LYS A 222 7.34 -9.93 15.40
C LYS A 222 5.89 -10.32 15.10
N LEU A 223 5.10 -9.38 14.61
CA LEU A 223 3.72 -9.65 14.18
C LEU A 223 3.69 -10.67 13.04
N ILE A 224 4.53 -10.49 12.01
CA ILE A 224 4.67 -11.45 10.91
C ILE A 224 5.12 -12.81 11.42
N GLU A 225 6.11 -12.88 12.30
CA GLU A 225 6.57 -14.14 12.90
C GLU A 225 5.45 -14.86 13.65
N ASN A 226 4.65 -14.11 14.43
CA ASN A 226 3.53 -14.67 15.16
C ASN A 226 2.44 -15.19 14.22
N VAL A 227 2.03 -14.41 13.21
CA VAL A 227 1.05 -14.84 12.20
C VAL A 227 1.56 -16.06 11.45
N HIS A 228 2.82 -16.07 11.01
CA HIS A 228 3.43 -17.19 10.29
C HIS A 228 3.39 -18.48 11.11
N ARG A 229 3.64 -18.42 12.43
CA ARG A 229 3.53 -19.58 13.33
C ARG A 229 2.09 -20.05 13.57
N LEU A 230 1.11 -19.17 13.42
CA LEU A 230 -0.31 -19.52 13.59
C LEU A 230 -0.88 -20.30 12.39
N VAL A 231 -0.32 -20.14 11.20
CA VAL A 231 -0.87 -20.74 9.97
C VAL A 231 -0.50 -22.24 9.89
N PRO A 232 -1.48 -23.17 9.82
CA PRO A 232 -1.19 -24.59 9.62
C PRO A 232 -0.95 -24.92 8.15
N TYR A 233 0.22 -24.58 7.62
CA TYR A 233 0.55 -24.83 6.21
C TYR A 233 0.34 -26.30 5.80
N SER A 234 0.71 -27.25 6.66
CA SER A 234 0.50 -28.68 6.40
C SER A 234 -0.99 -29.06 6.29
N VAL A 235 -1.85 -28.59 7.21
CA VAL A 235 -3.29 -28.93 7.22
C VAL A 235 -4.02 -28.24 6.06
N ILE A 236 -3.67 -26.99 5.77
CA ILE A 236 -4.17 -26.28 4.58
C ILE A 236 -3.74 -27.03 3.32
N GLY A 237 -2.47 -27.40 3.22
CA GLY A 237 -1.92 -28.18 2.12
C GLY A 237 -2.62 -29.53 1.92
N GLN A 238 -2.97 -30.23 3.00
CA GLN A 238 -3.76 -31.47 2.91
C GLN A 238 -5.19 -31.19 2.45
N THR A 239 -5.81 -30.11 2.91
CA THR A 239 -7.19 -29.79 2.52
C THR A 239 -7.27 -29.37 1.05
N LEU A 240 -6.26 -28.68 0.53
CA LEU A 240 -6.15 -28.35 -0.89
C LEU A 240 -6.06 -29.59 -1.80
N ARG A 241 -5.69 -30.77 -1.27
CA ARG A 241 -5.71 -32.03 -2.05
C ARG A 241 -7.11 -32.56 -2.32
N VAL A 242 -8.15 -32.05 -1.65
CA VAL A 242 -9.53 -32.50 -1.84
C VAL A 242 -9.95 -32.15 -3.27
N GLY A 243 -10.08 -33.15 -4.16
CA GLY A 243 -10.30 -32.92 -5.59
C GLY A 243 -11.62 -32.22 -5.95
N ASN A 244 -12.67 -32.36 -5.13
CA ASN A 244 -13.89 -31.59 -5.32
C ASN A 244 -13.77 -30.20 -4.69
N ALA A 245 -13.79 -29.16 -5.51
CA ALA A 245 -13.60 -27.78 -5.07
C ALA A 245 -14.67 -27.30 -4.06
N ALA A 246 -15.93 -27.74 -4.15
CA ALA A 246 -16.95 -27.37 -3.15
C ALA A 246 -16.63 -27.98 -1.78
N SER A 247 -16.23 -29.26 -1.75
CA SER A 247 -15.80 -29.94 -0.53
C SER A 247 -14.51 -29.32 0.04
N MET A 248 -13.56 -28.96 -0.83
CA MET A 248 -12.34 -28.26 -0.45
C MET A 248 -12.65 -26.91 0.21
N ILE A 249 -13.46 -26.06 -0.44
CA ILE A 249 -13.87 -24.76 0.08
C ILE A 249 -14.57 -24.93 1.43
N ASN A 250 -15.53 -25.86 1.52
CA ASN A 250 -16.23 -26.14 2.78
C ASN A 250 -15.28 -26.59 3.90
N ALA A 251 -14.29 -27.43 3.58
CA ALA A 251 -13.29 -27.87 4.52
C ALA A 251 -12.36 -26.71 4.94
N MET A 252 -12.00 -25.82 4.01
CA MET A 252 -11.23 -24.61 4.33
C MET A 252 -12.00 -23.61 5.17
N SER A 253 -13.24 -23.30 4.83
CA SER A 253 -14.10 -22.48 5.67
C SER A 253 -14.25 -23.08 7.06
N ARG A 254 -14.39 -24.41 7.19
CA ARG A 254 -14.40 -25.07 8.50
C ARG A 254 -13.07 -24.93 9.22
N LEU A 255 -11.93 -25.13 8.56
CA LEU A 255 -10.62 -24.97 9.21
C LEU A 255 -10.45 -23.56 9.79
N PHE A 256 -10.82 -22.53 9.02
CA PHE A 256 -10.66 -21.13 9.41
C PHE A 256 -11.68 -20.64 10.44
N LEU A 257 -12.92 -21.14 10.38
CA LEU A 257 -14.05 -20.66 11.20
C LEU A 257 -14.41 -21.59 12.37
N SER A 258 -13.90 -22.81 12.40
CA SER A 258 -14.12 -23.72 13.52
C SER A 258 -13.46 -23.18 14.78
N LYS A 259 -14.21 -23.20 15.88
CA LYS A 259 -13.68 -22.83 17.19
C LYS A 259 -12.66 -23.89 17.60
N VAL A 260 -11.42 -23.48 17.83
CA VAL A 260 -10.37 -24.39 18.29
C VAL A 260 -10.30 -24.31 19.81
N SER A 261 -10.40 -25.47 20.48
CA SER A 261 -10.25 -25.53 21.94
C SER A 261 -8.81 -25.21 22.36
N ILE A 262 -8.65 -24.68 23.57
CA ILE A 262 -7.35 -24.31 24.14
C ILE A 262 -6.40 -25.52 24.16
N GLY A 263 -6.90 -26.73 24.50
CA GLY A 263 -6.08 -27.94 24.59
C GLY A 263 -5.62 -28.54 23.26
N ALA A 264 -6.44 -28.47 22.21
CA ALA A 264 -6.02 -28.91 20.87
C ALA A 264 -4.96 -27.97 20.28
N PHE A 265 -5.01 -26.70 20.68
CA PHE A 265 -4.15 -25.65 20.16
C PHE A 265 -2.85 -25.48 20.97
N SER A 266 -2.87 -25.64 22.29
CA SER A 266 -1.66 -25.59 23.13
C SER A 266 -0.63 -26.63 22.71
N ASN A 267 -1.09 -27.80 22.26
CA ASN A 267 -0.25 -28.85 21.68
C ASN A 267 0.27 -28.51 20.28
N TRP A 268 -0.48 -27.73 19.50
CA TRP A 268 -0.11 -27.32 18.15
C TRP A 268 0.88 -26.15 18.15
N ILE A 269 0.73 -25.18 19.04
CA ILE A 269 1.53 -23.93 19.03
C ILE A 269 2.50 -23.80 20.21
N GLY A 270 2.51 -24.76 21.14
CA GLY A 270 3.49 -24.80 22.22
C GLY A 270 3.43 -23.61 23.20
N LEU A 271 2.32 -22.86 23.20
CA LEU A 271 2.08 -21.73 24.09
C LEU A 271 1.01 -22.14 25.11
N THR A 272 1.36 -22.11 26.40
CA THR A 272 0.43 -22.29 27.50
C THR A 272 0.01 -20.93 28.08
N SER A 273 -1.29 -20.79 28.31
CA SER A 273 -2.01 -19.72 29.02
C SER A 273 -2.29 -18.39 28.27
N ASN A 274 -3.55 -17.95 28.41
CA ASN A 274 -4.16 -16.66 28.04
C ASN A 274 -4.80 -16.49 26.65
N ALA A 275 -5.31 -17.56 26.03
CA ALA A 275 -6.27 -17.40 24.94
C ALA A 275 -7.69 -17.21 25.50
N SER A 276 -8.42 -16.20 25.01
CA SER A 276 -9.86 -16.07 25.21
C SER A 276 -10.56 -17.31 24.64
N ASP A 277 -11.42 -17.90 25.44
CA ASP A 277 -12.03 -19.20 25.17
C ASP A 277 -12.87 -19.16 23.89
N GLY A 278 -12.62 -20.07 22.94
CA GLY A 278 -13.49 -20.30 21.78
C GLY A 278 -13.30 -19.45 20.51
N MET A 279 -12.22 -18.68 20.32
CA MET A 279 -11.95 -18.01 19.02
C MET A 279 -11.52 -18.99 17.92
N ASN A 280 -12.03 -18.79 16.70
CA ASN A 280 -11.55 -19.48 15.49
C ASN A 280 -10.25 -18.87 14.94
N LEU A 281 -9.61 -19.55 13.98
CA LEU A 281 -8.29 -19.14 13.45
C LEU A 281 -8.33 -17.73 12.82
N MET A 282 -9.37 -17.39 12.06
CA MET A 282 -9.50 -16.05 11.47
C MET A 282 -9.64 -14.98 12.55
N GLN A 283 -10.52 -15.21 13.52
CA GLN A 283 -10.70 -14.33 14.68
C GLN A 283 -9.37 -14.13 15.41
N ARG A 284 -8.56 -15.17 15.57
CA ARG A 284 -7.25 -15.07 16.22
C ARG A 284 -6.24 -14.28 15.39
N ILE A 285 -6.18 -14.48 14.07
CA ILE A 285 -5.29 -13.69 13.20
C ILE A 285 -5.72 -12.23 13.23
N PHE A 286 -7.01 -11.95 13.10
CA PHE A 286 -7.55 -10.59 13.21
C PHE A 286 -7.27 -9.99 14.58
N SER A 287 -7.55 -10.71 15.68
CA SER A 287 -7.22 -10.26 17.03
C SER A 287 -5.72 -10.10 17.24
N LEU A 288 -4.85 -10.92 16.64
CA LEU A 288 -3.42 -10.73 16.74
C LEU A 288 -2.99 -9.45 16.02
N VAL A 289 -3.48 -9.21 14.81
CA VAL A 289 -3.14 -8.02 14.01
C VAL A 289 -3.75 -6.74 14.59
N LEU A 290 -4.99 -6.80 15.08
CA LEU A 290 -5.72 -5.65 15.63
C LEU A 290 -5.45 -5.43 17.12
N GLU A 291 -5.40 -6.50 17.94
CA GLU A 291 -5.28 -6.39 19.40
C GLU A 291 -3.85 -6.42 19.93
N TRP A 292 -2.80 -6.75 19.17
CA TRP A 292 -1.42 -6.53 19.67
C TRP A 292 -1.06 -5.05 19.74
N ASP A 293 -1.71 -4.21 18.94
CA ASP A 293 -1.69 -2.75 19.11
C ASP A 293 -2.56 -2.33 20.32
N ALA A 294 -3.59 -3.13 20.65
CA ALA A 294 -4.55 -2.87 21.71
C ALA A 294 -4.33 -3.63 23.03
N ALA A 295 -3.26 -4.41 23.17
CA ALA A 295 -2.97 -5.14 24.42
C ALA A 295 -2.73 -4.17 25.58
N ASP A 296 -2.22 -2.97 25.27
CA ASP A 296 -2.14 -1.86 26.20
C ASP A 296 -3.52 -1.25 26.52
N PHE A 297 -4.45 -1.21 25.55
CA PHE A 297 -5.84 -0.84 25.82
C PHE A 297 -6.47 -1.84 26.77
N ARG A 298 -6.22 -3.16 26.64
CA ARG A 298 -6.76 -4.14 27.60
C ARG A 298 -6.37 -3.87 29.05
N LYS A 299 -5.13 -3.45 29.33
CA LYS A 299 -4.67 -3.17 30.72
C LYS A 299 -5.10 -1.79 31.23
N VAL A 300 -5.18 -0.79 30.35
CA VAL A 300 -5.78 0.52 30.67
C VAL A 300 -7.29 0.36 30.90
N VAL A 301 -7.95 -0.45 30.07
CA VAL A 301 -9.34 -0.89 30.22
C VAL A 301 -9.50 -1.76 31.46
N GLU A 302 -8.55 -2.59 31.88
CA GLU A 302 -8.61 -3.29 33.18
C GLU A 302 -8.49 -2.33 34.37
N LYS A 303 -7.63 -1.31 34.28
CA LYS A 303 -7.57 -0.21 35.26
C LYS A 303 -8.84 0.65 35.27
N ILE A 304 -9.47 0.87 34.12
CA ILE A 304 -10.73 1.60 33.97
C ILE A 304 -11.90 0.72 34.43
N LYS A 305 -11.93 -0.59 34.16
CA LYS A 305 -12.93 -1.55 34.65
C LYS A 305 -12.97 -1.63 36.19
N LEU A 306 -11.85 -1.35 36.84
CA LEU A 306 -11.79 -1.22 38.31
C LEU A 306 -12.53 0.03 38.82
N ASN A 307 -12.79 1.01 37.94
CA ASN A 307 -13.76 2.09 38.14
C ASN A 307 -15.03 1.77 37.34
N LYS A 308 -16.04 1.23 38.02
CA LYS A 308 -17.31 0.79 37.43
C LYS A 308 -17.97 1.87 36.58
N GLU A 309 -17.71 1.85 35.27
CA GLU A 309 -18.65 2.00 34.15
C GLU A 309 -17.88 1.95 32.82
N SER A 310 -18.26 0.97 31.98
CA SER A 310 -18.07 0.91 30.53
C SER A 310 -16.84 0.19 29.89
N ILE A 311 -17.21 -0.71 28.97
CA ILE A 311 -16.53 -1.35 27.81
C ILE A 311 -15.55 -2.55 28.01
N SER A 312 -15.98 -3.73 27.50
CA SER A 312 -15.14 -4.83 26.94
C SER A 312 -15.92 -6.03 26.36
N ASN A 313 -17.26 -6.04 26.33
CA ASN A 313 -18.03 -7.10 25.65
C ASN A 313 -18.58 -6.66 24.28
N GLU A 314 -18.68 -5.36 24.00
CA GLU A 314 -19.32 -4.85 22.79
C GLU A 314 -18.49 -5.05 21.53
N HIS A 315 -17.16 -4.91 21.56
CA HIS A 315 -16.30 -5.12 20.38
C HIS A 315 -16.26 -6.58 19.93
N MET A 316 -16.12 -7.50 20.89
CA MET A 316 -16.19 -8.94 20.62
C MET A 316 -17.60 -9.35 20.19
N THR A 317 -18.64 -8.77 20.79
CA THR A 317 -20.01 -9.01 20.35
C THR A 317 -20.30 -8.37 18.98
N ALA A 318 -19.68 -7.26 18.61
CA ALA A 318 -19.81 -6.67 17.27
C ALA A 318 -19.13 -7.55 16.23
N ILE A 319 -17.90 -8.00 16.49
CA ILE A 319 -17.17 -8.96 15.66
C ILE A 319 -17.91 -10.30 15.58
N ASP A 320 -18.42 -10.82 16.69
CA ASP A 320 -19.18 -12.08 16.74
C ASP A 320 -20.57 -11.96 16.11
N ARG A 321 -21.33 -10.88 16.34
CA ARG A 321 -22.62 -10.62 15.68
C ARG A 321 -22.43 -10.47 14.18
N HIS A 322 -21.34 -9.82 13.77
CA HIS A 322 -20.97 -9.72 12.38
C HIS A 322 -20.61 -11.11 11.84
N LEU A 323 -19.75 -11.90 12.52
CA LEU A 323 -19.26 -13.22 12.05
C LEU A 323 -20.31 -14.35 12.13
N ALA A 324 -21.28 -14.23 13.04
CA ALA A 324 -22.38 -15.17 13.22
C ALA A 324 -23.57 -14.91 12.26
N GLY A 325 -23.60 -13.78 11.56
CA GLY A 325 -24.52 -13.59 10.45
C GLY A 325 -24.27 -14.61 9.33
N ASP A 326 -25.27 -14.87 8.49
CA ASP A 326 -25.30 -15.84 7.36
C ASP A 326 -24.28 -15.51 6.22
N ARG A 327 -23.01 -15.30 6.58
CA ARG A 327 -21.90 -14.95 5.70
C ARG A 327 -21.22 -16.15 5.08
N LYS A 328 -21.74 -17.37 5.30
CA LYS A 328 -21.11 -18.62 4.87
C LYS A 328 -20.84 -18.70 3.36
N GLN A 329 -21.42 -17.84 2.52
CA GLN A 329 -21.43 -18.04 1.07
C GLN A 329 -21.31 -16.80 0.16
N GLN A 330 -21.35 -15.54 0.63
CA GLN A 330 -21.55 -14.43 -0.32
C GLN A 330 -20.30 -13.64 -0.74
N GLY A 331 -19.35 -13.36 0.18
CA GLY A 331 -18.08 -12.70 -0.17
C GLY A 331 -17.12 -13.65 -0.89
N LEU A 332 -16.99 -14.87 -0.36
CA LEU A 332 -16.33 -15.98 -1.06
C LEU A 332 -17.13 -16.39 -2.30
N GLY A 333 -18.47 -16.28 -2.30
CA GLY A 333 -19.31 -16.65 -3.43
C GLY A 333 -18.97 -15.94 -4.74
N ALA A 334 -18.53 -14.68 -4.69
CA ALA A 334 -18.04 -13.97 -5.87
C ALA A 334 -16.70 -14.52 -6.39
N LEU A 335 -15.85 -15.02 -5.48
CA LEU A 335 -14.57 -15.66 -5.79
C LEU A 335 -14.69 -17.16 -6.06
N ASP A 336 -15.79 -17.81 -5.66
CA ASP A 336 -15.99 -19.25 -5.74
C ASP A 336 -15.76 -19.80 -7.17
N PRO A 337 -16.30 -19.20 -8.24
CA PRO A 337 -16.01 -19.65 -9.60
C PRO A 337 -14.51 -19.62 -9.92
N MET A 338 -13.81 -18.57 -9.51
CA MET A 338 -12.39 -18.40 -9.76
C MET A 338 -11.56 -19.38 -8.93
N ILE A 339 -11.87 -19.53 -7.64
CA ILE A 339 -11.24 -20.49 -6.73
C ILE A 339 -11.36 -21.90 -7.30
N ARG A 340 -12.53 -22.28 -7.84
CA ARG A 340 -12.74 -23.60 -8.44
C ARG A 340 -11.86 -23.84 -9.66
N VAL A 341 -11.74 -22.85 -10.55
CA VAL A 341 -10.90 -22.97 -11.76
C VAL A 341 -9.42 -23.05 -11.36
N VAL A 342 -8.95 -22.19 -10.45
CA VAL A 342 -7.56 -22.23 -9.99
C VAL A 342 -7.26 -23.54 -9.26
N HIS A 343 -8.11 -23.95 -8.31
CA HIS A 343 -7.92 -25.20 -7.56
C HIS A 343 -7.88 -26.45 -8.47
N LYS A 344 -8.66 -26.44 -9.56
CA LYS A 344 -8.68 -27.54 -10.53
C LYS A 344 -7.40 -27.61 -11.36
N ASN A 345 -6.82 -26.46 -11.74
CA ASN A 345 -5.79 -26.41 -12.77
C ASN A 345 -4.40 -25.99 -12.27
N VAL A 346 -4.29 -25.50 -11.03
CA VAL A 346 -3.03 -25.04 -10.41
C VAL A 346 -2.78 -25.84 -9.15
N ASP A 347 -1.54 -26.33 -8.95
CA ASP A 347 -1.14 -26.97 -7.70
C ASP A 347 -0.99 -25.93 -6.59
N LEU A 348 -2.11 -25.57 -5.96
CA LEU A 348 -2.12 -24.62 -4.85
C LEU A 348 -1.26 -25.07 -3.65
N ARG A 349 -0.97 -26.37 -3.51
CA ARG A 349 -0.10 -26.86 -2.45
C ARG A 349 1.37 -26.53 -2.75
N LYS A 350 1.82 -26.67 -4.00
CA LYS A 350 3.15 -26.20 -4.45
C LYS A 350 3.36 -24.74 -4.07
N HIS A 351 2.41 -23.87 -4.41
CA HIS A 351 2.56 -22.44 -4.15
C HIS A 351 2.36 -22.05 -2.67
N LEU A 352 1.54 -22.79 -1.92
CA LEU A 352 1.44 -22.60 -0.46
C LEU A 352 2.78 -22.90 0.23
N ALA A 353 3.47 -23.97 -0.16
CA ALA A 353 4.79 -24.31 0.35
C ALA A 353 5.85 -23.27 -0.06
N ALA A 354 5.78 -22.77 -1.30
CA ALA A 354 6.63 -21.66 -1.75
C ALA A 354 6.43 -20.39 -0.90
N MET A 355 5.18 -20.04 -0.58
CA MET A 355 4.86 -18.90 0.28
C MET A 355 5.37 -19.10 1.72
N GLU A 356 5.22 -20.30 2.29
CA GLU A 356 5.78 -20.66 3.60
C GLU A 356 7.32 -20.50 3.61
N GLY A 357 7.99 -21.00 2.57
CA GLY A 357 9.43 -20.87 2.39
C GLY A 357 9.89 -19.42 2.26
N PHE A 358 9.20 -18.62 1.44
CA PHE A 358 9.49 -17.19 1.30
C PHE A 358 9.34 -16.43 2.61
N LEU A 359 8.24 -16.64 3.35
CA LEU A 359 8.03 -15.98 4.66
C LEU A 359 9.11 -16.39 5.66
N THR A 360 9.52 -17.65 5.64
CA THR A 360 10.64 -18.13 6.46
C THR A 360 11.95 -17.41 6.13
N ASP A 361 12.27 -17.26 4.84
CA ASP A 361 13.48 -16.57 4.38
C ASP A 361 13.43 -15.06 4.65
N PHE A 362 12.27 -14.42 4.45
CA PHE A 362 12.03 -13.03 4.82
C PHE A 362 12.28 -12.80 6.32
N ILE A 363 11.70 -13.64 7.20
CA ILE A 363 11.90 -13.54 8.65
C ILE A 363 13.37 -13.73 9.00
N LYS A 364 14.08 -14.67 8.37
CA LYS A 364 15.51 -14.91 8.61
C LYS A 364 16.37 -13.73 8.16
N THR A 365 16.08 -13.15 7.00
CA THR A 365 16.80 -11.99 6.46
C THR A 365 16.66 -10.77 7.34
N THR A 366 15.45 -10.55 7.85
CA THR A 366 15.09 -9.37 8.63
C THR A 366 15.53 -9.48 10.11
N LYS A 367 16.03 -10.65 10.55
CA LYS A 367 16.57 -10.81 11.90
C LYS A 367 17.98 -10.20 11.99
N PRO A 368 18.31 -9.47 13.07
CA PRO A 368 19.65 -8.95 13.27
C PRO A 368 20.66 -10.09 13.36
N LYS A 369 21.73 -10.02 12.57
CA LYS A 369 22.82 -11.01 12.58
C LYS A 369 23.73 -10.71 13.78
N THR A 370 23.60 -11.46 14.88
CA THR A 370 24.56 -11.39 16.00
C THR A 370 25.84 -12.13 15.61
N GLN A 371 26.94 -11.41 15.36
CA GLN A 371 28.27 -12.02 15.31
C GLN A 371 28.90 -11.94 16.70
N GLU A 372 29.29 -13.09 17.25
CA GLU A 372 29.88 -13.23 18.59
C GLU A 372 31.32 -12.70 18.74
N SER A 373 31.93 -12.06 17.73
CA SER A 373 33.39 -11.82 17.79
C SER A 373 33.92 -10.47 17.31
N ASN A 374 33.11 -9.42 17.09
CA ASN A 374 33.63 -8.05 17.01
C ASN A 374 32.48 -7.06 17.17
N SER A 375 32.70 -6.00 17.94
CA SER A 375 31.72 -5.02 18.44
C SER A 375 31.05 -4.12 17.38
N ARG A 376 30.85 -4.58 16.14
CA ARG A 376 30.03 -3.93 15.12
C ARG A 376 28.78 -4.76 14.89
N PHE A 377 27.62 -4.25 15.33
CA PHE A 377 26.34 -4.74 14.84
C PHE A 377 26.32 -4.59 13.32
N ASN A 378 26.14 -5.68 12.58
CA ASN A 378 25.96 -5.60 11.14
C ASN A 378 24.54 -5.08 10.88
N LEU A 379 24.43 -3.79 10.58
CA LEU A 379 23.14 -3.15 10.26
C LEU A 379 22.61 -3.80 8.98
N LEU A 380 21.33 -4.19 8.98
CA LEU A 380 20.68 -4.68 7.76
C LEU A 380 20.62 -3.55 6.75
N THR A 381 20.91 -3.88 5.50
CA THR A 381 21.01 -2.89 4.42
C THR A 381 19.94 -3.14 3.34
N VAL A 382 19.83 -2.24 2.36
CA VAL A 382 18.93 -2.45 1.21
C VAL A 382 19.38 -3.67 0.39
N GLU A 383 20.69 -3.91 0.30
CA GLU A 383 21.31 -5.04 -0.42
C GLU A 383 20.87 -6.39 0.16
N ASP A 384 20.72 -6.51 1.49
CA ASP A 384 20.19 -7.74 2.11
C ASP A 384 18.78 -8.08 1.57
N PHE A 385 17.93 -7.05 1.40
CA PHE A 385 16.58 -7.20 0.83
C PHE A 385 16.60 -7.39 -0.70
N VAL A 386 17.53 -6.76 -1.42
CA VAL A 386 17.77 -7.02 -2.85
C VAL A 386 18.12 -8.49 -3.05
N GLY A 387 19.05 -9.01 -2.24
CA GLY A 387 19.41 -10.43 -2.24
C GLY A 387 18.22 -11.35 -1.92
N LEU A 388 17.32 -10.93 -1.01
CA LEU A 388 16.10 -11.68 -0.68
C LEU A 388 15.16 -11.78 -1.87
N LEU A 389 14.93 -10.66 -2.56
CA LEU A 389 14.04 -10.62 -3.71
C LEU A 389 14.62 -11.39 -4.90
N HIS A 390 15.92 -11.26 -5.18
CA HIS A 390 16.57 -12.00 -6.27
C HIS A 390 16.47 -13.51 -6.11
N ARG A 391 16.71 -14.04 -4.91
CA ARG A 391 16.68 -15.49 -4.69
C ARG A 391 15.26 -16.06 -4.63
N ASN A 392 14.23 -15.23 -4.41
CA ASN A 392 12.83 -15.69 -4.28
C ASN A 392 11.89 -15.27 -5.43
N ARG A 393 12.26 -14.33 -6.32
CA ARG A 393 11.37 -13.85 -7.39
C ARG A 393 10.86 -14.94 -8.34
N HIS A 394 11.63 -16.01 -8.53
CA HIS A 394 11.24 -17.16 -9.33
C HIS A 394 9.95 -17.85 -8.79
N LEU A 395 9.65 -17.72 -7.50
CA LEU A 395 8.41 -18.25 -6.91
C LEU A 395 7.16 -17.56 -7.46
N LEU A 396 7.25 -16.25 -7.74
CA LEU A 396 6.18 -15.49 -8.39
C LEU A 396 6.04 -15.92 -9.85
N TRP A 397 7.16 -16.06 -10.58
CA TRP A 397 7.13 -16.48 -11.99
C TRP A 397 6.54 -17.87 -12.16
N ALA A 398 6.90 -18.82 -11.30
CA ALA A 398 6.32 -20.16 -11.30
C ALA A 398 4.81 -20.13 -11.06
N TYR A 399 4.33 -19.30 -10.12
CA TYR A 399 2.88 -19.15 -9.89
C TYR A 399 2.16 -18.53 -11.09
N LEU A 400 2.71 -17.45 -11.63
CA LEU A 400 2.11 -16.77 -12.78
C LEU A 400 2.09 -17.68 -14.01
N HIS A 401 3.12 -18.51 -14.21
CA HIS A 401 3.18 -19.51 -15.26
C HIS A 401 2.10 -20.58 -15.09
N ASP A 402 2.05 -21.23 -13.93
CA ASP A 402 1.05 -22.27 -13.65
C ASP A 402 -0.39 -21.71 -13.79
N PHE A 403 -0.61 -20.46 -13.36
CA PHE A 403 -1.88 -19.75 -13.55
C PHE A 403 -2.19 -19.47 -15.02
N CYS A 404 -1.29 -18.84 -15.77
CA CYS A 404 -1.52 -18.46 -17.17
C CYS A 404 -1.69 -19.69 -18.08
N ASN A 405 -0.90 -20.73 -17.84
CA ASN A 405 -0.97 -21.99 -18.59
C ASN A 405 -2.21 -22.82 -18.19
N GLY A 406 -2.50 -22.94 -16.89
CA GLY A 406 -3.58 -23.79 -16.39
C GLY A 406 -4.98 -23.18 -16.45
N CYS A 407 -5.11 -21.85 -16.46
CA CYS A 407 -6.40 -21.16 -16.33
C CYS A 407 -6.66 -20.17 -17.49
N PRO A 408 -6.76 -20.61 -18.76
CA PRO A 408 -6.87 -19.69 -19.90
C PRO A 408 -8.06 -18.73 -19.81
N ASP A 409 -9.24 -19.18 -19.40
CA ASP A 409 -10.42 -18.31 -19.28
C ASP A 409 -10.23 -17.20 -18.22
N LEU A 410 -9.63 -17.55 -17.08
CA LEU A 410 -9.32 -16.56 -16.04
C LEU A 410 -8.18 -15.65 -16.47
N ARG A 411 -7.14 -16.21 -17.10
CA ARG A 411 -6.03 -15.46 -17.68
C ARG A 411 -6.56 -14.38 -18.61
N ASP A 412 -7.40 -14.76 -19.57
CA ASP A 412 -7.96 -13.84 -20.57
C ASP A 412 -8.88 -12.79 -19.92
N THR A 413 -9.62 -13.17 -18.88
CA THR A 413 -10.44 -12.25 -18.08
C THR A 413 -9.58 -11.18 -17.38
N TRP A 414 -8.50 -11.58 -16.72
CA TRP A 414 -7.58 -10.66 -16.04
C TRP A 414 -6.79 -9.82 -17.03
N GLN A 415 -6.29 -10.42 -18.11
CA GLN A 415 -5.60 -9.72 -19.20
C GLN A 415 -6.51 -8.64 -19.81
N GLY A 416 -7.76 -8.98 -20.11
CA GLY A 416 -8.74 -8.02 -20.62
C GLY A 416 -8.99 -6.87 -19.65
N TRP A 417 -9.19 -7.16 -18.36
CA TRP A 417 -9.32 -6.10 -17.35
C TRP A 417 -8.07 -5.22 -17.25
N MET A 418 -6.86 -5.80 -17.23
CA MET A 418 -5.62 -5.03 -17.17
C MET A 418 -5.47 -4.10 -18.38
N LYS A 419 -5.83 -4.57 -19.58
CA LYS A 419 -5.85 -3.75 -20.81
C LYS A 419 -6.83 -2.59 -20.74
N GLU A 420 -8.02 -2.79 -20.17
CA GLU A 420 -8.97 -1.68 -19.99
C GLU A 420 -8.54 -0.72 -18.87
N ALA A 421 -8.00 -1.25 -17.77
CA ALA A 421 -7.52 -0.45 -16.65
C ALA A 421 -6.33 0.43 -17.03
N ILE A 422 -5.38 -0.08 -17.82
CA ILE A 422 -4.17 0.67 -18.20
C ILE A 422 -4.46 1.80 -19.19
N LYS A 423 -5.52 1.68 -20.00
CA LYS A 423 -5.96 2.74 -20.92
C LYS A 423 -6.35 4.03 -20.20
N LEU A 424 -6.75 3.94 -18.93
CA LEU A 424 -7.05 5.10 -18.09
C LEU A 424 -5.84 6.02 -17.86
N PHE A 425 -4.63 5.54 -18.15
CA PHE A 425 -3.39 6.31 -18.06
C PHE A 425 -2.97 6.92 -19.40
N GLN A 426 -3.77 6.79 -20.47
CA GLN A 426 -3.46 7.40 -21.77
C GLN A 426 -3.78 8.90 -21.76
N GLN A 427 -2.92 9.71 -22.37
CA GLN A 427 -3.19 11.13 -22.66
C GLN A 427 -4.13 11.26 -23.85
N GLN A 428 -4.90 12.35 -23.91
CA GLN A 428 -5.89 12.57 -24.96
C GLN A 428 -5.24 12.70 -26.36
N SER A 429 -5.68 11.87 -27.32
CA SER A 429 -5.48 12.14 -28.75
C SER A 429 -6.47 13.20 -29.21
N LYS A 430 -6.06 14.14 -30.08
CA LYS A 430 -6.93 15.21 -30.63
C LYS A 430 -8.19 14.67 -31.36
N VAL A 431 -8.22 13.37 -31.67
CA VAL A 431 -9.26 12.69 -32.46
C VAL A 431 -10.41 12.16 -31.57
N ASP A 432 -10.15 11.75 -30.33
CA ASP A 432 -11.11 10.98 -29.50
C ASP A 432 -11.86 11.83 -28.47
N ARG A 433 -12.28 13.04 -28.87
CA ARG A 433 -12.95 14.01 -27.99
C ARG A 433 -14.34 13.60 -27.47
N HIS A 434 -14.81 12.38 -27.77
CA HIS A 434 -16.17 11.90 -27.49
C HIS A 434 -16.22 10.78 -26.44
N GLU A 435 -15.09 10.26 -25.98
CA GLU A 435 -15.07 9.26 -24.89
C GLU A 435 -15.10 9.94 -23.52
N ARG A 436 -16.19 9.74 -22.77
CA ARG A 436 -16.45 10.31 -21.42
C ARG A 436 -15.54 9.75 -20.31
N THR A 437 -14.61 8.86 -20.64
CA THR A 437 -13.95 7.96 -19.69
C THR A 437 -12.55 8.39 -19.27
N ASN A 438 -11.90 9.32 -19.97
CA ASN A 438 -10.48 9.56 -19.77
C ASN A 438 -10.19 10.77 -18.86
N VAL A 439 -9.37 10.54 -17.84
CA VAL A 439 -9.04 11.48 -16.75
C VAL A 439 -7.66 12.12 -16.96
N GLY A 440 -6.85 11.56 -17.87
CA GLY A 440 -5.44 11.87 -18.11
C GLY A 440 -5.14 13.18 -18.85
N ASP A 441 -5.77 14.29 -18.49
CA ASP A 441 -5.37 15.64 -18.94
C ASP A 441 -5.83 16.76 -17.97
N ILE A 442 -5.42 16.68 -16.70
CA ILE A 442 -5.74 17.72 -15.71
C ILE A 442 -4.95 19.04 -15.94
N GLY A 443 -3.84 18.97 -16.68
CA GLY A 443 -2.88 20.06 -16.86
C GLY A 443 -3.52 21.37 -17.33
N PRO A 444 -4.31 21.39 -18.42
CA PRO A 444 -5.00 22.59 -18.89
C PRO A 444 -5.96 23.21 -17.87
N ARG A 445 -6.59 22.40 -17.01
CA ARG A 445 -7.51 22.90 -15.97
C ARG A 445 -6.76 23.54 -14.81
N LEU A 446 -5.62 22.96 -14.42
CA LEU A 446 -4.73 23.58 -13.43
C LEU A 446 -4.15 24.90 -13.96
N GLN A 447 -3.78 24.93 -15.23
CA GLN A 447 -3.32 26.14 -15.89
C GLN A 447 -4.38 27.24 -15.90
N ASP A 448 -5.63 26.88 -16.22
CA ASP A 448 -6.77 27.80 -16.17
C ASP A 448 -7.01 28.32 -14.75
N ALA A 449 -7.01 27.46 -13.74
CA ALA A 449 -7.16 27.87 -12.34
C ALA A 449 -6.03 28.80 -11.87
N PHE A 450 -4.78 28.50 -12.22
CA PHE A 450 -3.64 29.37 -11.92
C PHE A 450 -3.79 30.75 -12.57
N SER A 451 -4.24 30.80 -13.84
CA SER A 451 -4.41 32.07 -14.57
C SER A 451 -5.47 33.00 -13.96
N LYS A 452 -6.43 32.44 -13.20
CA LYS A 452 -7.53 33.18 -12.54
C LYS A 452 -7.13 33.81 -11.20
N LEU A 453 -6.00 33.40 -10.60
CA LEU A 453 -5.48 34.04 -9.40
C LEU A 453 -5.12 35.50 -9.67
N THR A 454 -5.08 36.35 -8.65
CA THR A 454 -4.59 37.73 -8.80
C THR A 454 -3.09 37.76 -9.13
N VAL A 455 -2.57 38.86 -9.68
CA VAL A 455 -1.13 38.98 -10.01
C VAL A 455 -0.24 38.76 -8.77
N ALA A 456 -0.66 39.24 -7.60
CA ALA A 456 0.06 39.05 -6.35
C ALA A 456 0.07 37.59 -5.90
N GLU A 457 -1.08 36.90 -5.95
CA GLU A 457 -1.19 35.48 -5.63
C GLU A 457 -0.40 34.62 -6.62
N ARG A 458 -0.51 34.89 -7.94
CA ARG A 458 0.26 34.16 -8.96
C ARG A 458 1.75 34.22 -8.69
N LYS A 459 2.29 35.39 -8.36
CA LYS A 459 3.71 35.54 -8.05
C LYS A 459 4.11 34.71 -6.82
N ALA A 460 3.32 34.77 -5.74
CA ALA A 460 3.60 34.03 -4.52
C ALA A 460 3.49 32.51 -4.71
N VAL A 461 2.47 32.06 -5.44
CA VAL A 461 2.26 30.65 -5.79
C VAL A 461 3.37 30.14 -6.71
N LEU A 462 3.76 30.91 -7.73
CA LEU A 462 4.81 30.55 -8.67
C LEU A 462 6.17 30.36 -7.98
N GLU A 463 6.53 31.24 -7.04
CA GLU A 463 7.75 31.10 -6.23
C GLU A 463 7.78 29.75 -5.48
N LYS A 464 6.66 29.32 -4.90
CA LYS A 464 6.55 28.04 -4.21
C LYS A 464 6.58 26.85 -5.17
N ILE A 465 5.93 26.97 -6.33
CA ILE A 465 5.96 25.94 -7.37
C ILE A 465 7.40 25.74 -7.89
N ASP A 466 8.15 26.82 -8.13
CA ASP A 466 9.53 26.76 -8.60
C ASP A 466 10.45 26.10 -7.57
N ALA A 467 10.34 26.49 -6.29
CA ALA A 467 11.08 25.87 -5.20
C ALA A 467 10.76 24.36 -5.08
N HIS A 468 9.50 23.97 -5.26
CA HIS A 468 9.11 22.56 -5.25
C HIS A 468 9.60 21.80 -6.49
N SER A 469 9.60 22.43 -7.66
CA SER A 469 10.13 21.84 -8.89
C SER A 469 11.64 21.56 -8.77
N GLU A 470 12.40 22.48 -8.17
CA GLU A 470 13.82 22.29 -7.86
C GLU A 470 14.01 21.14 -6.86
N TYR A 471 13.22 21.13 -5.77
CA TYR A 471 13.22 20.06 -4.78
C TYR A 471 12.98 18.66 -5.41
N LEU A 472 12.01 18.53 -6.32
CA LEU A 472 11.76 17.26 -7.03
C LEU A 472 12.94 16.83 -7.91
N THR A 473 13.64 17.79 -8.52
CA THR A 473 14.83 17.52 -9.34
C THR A 473 15.96 16.96 -8.47
N VAL A 474 16.24 17.62 -7.34
CA VAL A 474 17.24 17.18 -6.35
C VAL A 474 16.89 15.78 -5.82
N LEU A 475 15.63 15.51 -5.48
CA LEU A 475 15.20 14.18 -5.04
C LEU A 475 15.38 13.11 -6.12
N GLY A 476 15.13 13.44 -7.39
CA GLY A 476 15.33 12.52 -8.52
C GLY A 476 16.81 12.19 -8.75
N GLU A 477 17.69 13.17 -8.62
CA GLU A 477 19.14 12.98 -8.67
C GLU A 477 19.66 12.15 -7.51
N LEU A 478 19.22 12.46 -6.29
CA LEU A 478 19.56 11.71 -5.09
C LEU A 478 19.11 10.25 -5.23
N SER A 479 17.86 10.02 -5.65
CA SER A 479 17.33 8.68 -5.89
C SER A 479 18.16 7.88 -6.89
N ARG A 480 18.61 8.50 -7.99
CA ARG A 480 19.47 7.84 -9.00
C ARG A 480 20.85 7.52 -8.44
N SER A 481 21.44 8.46 -7.70
CA SER A 481 22.73 8.24 -7.03
C SER A 481 22.65 7.09 -6.03
N LYS A 482 21.60 7.05 -5.19
CA LYS A 482 21.35 5.94 -4.25
C LYS A 482 21.23 4.60 -4.99
N MET A 483 20.48 4.54 -6.08
CA MET A 483 20.38 3.33 -6.91
C MET A 483 21.74 2.89 -7.46
N GLN A 484 22.53 3.83 -8.00
CA GLN A 484 23.82 3.50 -8.61
C GLN A 484 24.77 2.86 -7.60
N ARG A 485 24.81 3.36 -6.36
CA ARG A 485 25.62 2.75 -5.30
C ARG A 485 25.24 1.30 -5.02
N ILE A 486 23.94 1.02 -4.90
CA ILE A 486 23.47 -0.37 -4.69
C ILE A 486 23.87 -1.25 -5.89
N ILE A 487 23.77 -0.74 -7.12
CA ILE A 487 24.21 -1.46 -8.31
C ILE A 487 25.71 -1.77 -8.20
N ASP A 488 26.54 -0.78 -7.88
CA ASP A 488 28.00 -0.93 -7.79
C ASP A 488 28.39 -1.92 -6.68
N ASP A 489 27.70 -1.89 -5.54
CA ASP A 489 27.93 -2.77 -4.39
C ASP A 489 27.50 -4.21 -4.68
N VAL A 490 26.33 -4.41 -5.32
CA VAL A 490 25.86 -5.74 -5.76
C VAL A 490 26.81 -6.37 -6.79
N HIS A 491 27.47 -5.55 -7.62
CA HIS A 491 28.48 -6.02 -8.58
C HIS A 491 29.90 -6.06 -8.01
N GLU A 492 30.07 -5.95 -6.68
CA GLU A 492 31.33 -6.00 -5.95
C GLU A 492 32.39 -4.96 -6.41
N ARG A 493 31.96 -3.84 -7.00
CA ARG A 493 32.85 -2.79 -7.53
C ARG A 493 33.31 -1.79 -6.48
N SER A 494 32.58 -1.69 -5.38
CA SER A 494 32.93 -0.88 -4.22
C SER A 494 32.63 -1.69 -2.95
N ARG A 495 33.63 -1.85 -2.08
CA ARG A 495 33.41 -2.12 -0.65
C ARG A 495 33.82 -0.86 0.09
N ALA A 496 33.15 0.25 -0.20
CA ALA A 496 33.26 1.42 0.66
C ALA A 496 32.70 1.03 2.05
N ASP A 497 33.28 1.60 3.11
CA ASP A 497 32.71 1.49 4.45
C ASP A 497 31.22 1.84 4.35
N VAL A 498 30.36 0.96 4.87
CA VAL A 498 28.90 1.04 4.74
C VAL A 498 28.39 2.21 5.60
N GLU A 499 28.59 3.44 5.11
CA GLU A 499 28.24 4.67 5.79
C GLU A 499 26.79 5.08 5.50
N ASP A 500 26.26 4.76 4.32
CA ASP A 500 24.90 5.12 3.91
C ASP A 500 24.08 3.89 3.50
N MET A 501 22.98 3.65 4.22
CA MET A 501 22.09 2.50 4.09
C MET A 501 20.82 2.83 3.29
N SER A 502 20.73 4.04 2.74
CA SER A 502 19.49 4.55 2.17
C SER A 502 19.30 4.12 0.70
N GLY A 503 18.10 3.66 0.38
CA GLY A 503 17.75 3.15 -0.95
C GLY A 503 17.14 4.20 -1.89
N PRO A 504 16.99 3.87 -3.19
CA PRO A 504 16.36 4.75 -4.17
C PRO A 504 14.86 4.92 -3.98
N GLY A 505 14.36 6.05 -4.46
CA GLY A 505 12.93 6.33 -4.60
C GLY A 505 12.51 7.63 -3.95
N VAL A 506 11.97 8.54 -4.76
CA VAL A 506 11.34 9.80 -4.29
C VAL A 506 10.23 9.51 -3.26
N TYR A 507 9.52 8.39 -3.42
CA TYR A 507 8.45 7.97 -2.52
C TYR A 507 8.94 7.76 -1.08
N ALA A 508 10.18 7.32 -0.86
CA ALA A 508 10.72 7.10 0.48
C ALA A 508 10.90 8.43 1.22
N SER A 509 11.43 9.44 0.53
CA SER A 509 11.56 10.80 1.09
C SER A 509 10.20 11.43 1.38
N ARG A 510 9.20 11.19 0.53
CA ARG A 510 7.82 11.66 0.77
C ARG A 510 7.15 10.97 1.92
N TRP A 511 7.32 9.66 2.01
CA TRP A 511 6.81 8.90 3.14
C TRP A 511 7.41 9.45 4.44
N GLN A 512 8.72 9.70 4.46
CA GLN A 512 9.37 10.30 5.62
C GLN A 512 8.85 11.72 5.92
N ALA A 513 8.61 12.55 4.91
CA ALA A 513 8.01 13.88 5.09
C ALA A 513 6.61 13.81 5.72
N LEU A 514 5.74 12.93 5.23
CA LEU A 514 4.40 12.69 5.82
C LEU A 514 4.48 12.23 7.27
N LEU A 515 5.45 11.37 7.59
CA LEU A 515 5.70 10.96 8.97
C LEU A 515 6.14 12.16 9.81
N ASP A 516 7.10 12.94 9.33
CA ASP A 516 7.69 14.07 10.05
C ASP A 516 6.66 15.18 10.32
N GLU A 517 5.76 15.46 9.37
CA GLU A 517 4.71 16.47 9.47
C GLU A 517 3.48 16.04 10.30
N THR A 518 3.35 14.75 10.59
CA THR A 518 2.20 14.25 11.35
C THR A 518 2.15 14.90 12.73
N LEU A 519 1.01 15.49 13.09
CA LEU A 519 0.81 16.11 14.39
C LEU A 519 0.79 15.08 15.52
N ILE A 520 1.52 15.40 16.58
CA ILE A 520 1.67 14.57 17.77
C ILE A 520 1.21 15.36 18.99
N THR A 521 0.47 14.67 19.85
CA THR A 521 0.01 15.21 21.13
C THR A 521 1.19 15.80 21.95
N PRO A 522 0.99 16.96 22.61
CA PRO A 522 1.97 17.52 23.52
C PRO A 522 2.49 16.51 24.55
N SER A 523 3.77 16.63 24.94
CA SER A 523 4.38 15.74 25.94
C SER A 523 3.91 16.00 27.38
N LYS A 524 3.25 17.15 27.61
CA LYS A 524 2.67 17.59 28.88
C LYS A 524 1.23 18.06 28.65
N PRO A 525 0.33 17.96 29.64
CA PRO A 525 -1.09 18.37 29.48
C PRO A 525 -1.29 19.78 28.92
N ASN A 526 -0.40 20.73 29.25
CA ASN A 526 -0.41 22.10 28.73
C ASN A 526 0.93 22.42 28.04
N GLY A 527 1.15 21.88 26.83
CA GLY A 527 2.36 22.12 26.04
C GLY A 527 2.05 22.34 24.55
N PRO A 528 3.03 22.79 23.76
CA PRO A 528 2.84 22.94 22.32
C PRO A 528 2.63 21.58 21.66
N LEU A 529 1.86 21.58 20.55
CA LEU A 529 1.80 20.42 19.66
C LEU A 529 3.21 20.06 19.19
N ARG A 530 3.45 18.77 19.07
CA ARG A 530 4.68 18.22 18.50
C ARG A 530 4.37 17.70 17.10
N SER A 531 5.42 17.32 16.40
CA SER A 531 5.38 16.71 15.07
C SER A 531 6.06 15.34 15.11
N GLY A 532 5.81 14.50 14.10
CA GLY A 532 6.43 13.19 13.99
C GLY A 532 7.95 13.26 13.98
N LYS A 533 8.50 14.37 13.47
CA LYS A 533 9.92 14.70 13.52
C LYS A 533 10.46 14.78 14.95
N ASP A 534 9.70 15.37 15.88
CA ASP A 534 10.10 15.53 17.29
C ASP A 534 10.14 14.20 18.06
N VAL A 535 9.55 13.15 17.49
CA VAL A 535 9.38 11.83 18.12
C VAL A 535 9.98 10.71 17.27
N LYS A 536 10.81 11.08 16.30
CA LYS A 536 11.49 10.13 15.41
C LYS A 536 12.46 9.24 16.21
N GLY A 537 12.49 7.95 15.86
CA GLY A 537 13.23 6.92 16.60
C GLY A 537 12.58 6.45 17.90
N PHE A 538 11.62 7.19 18.47
CA PHE A 538 10.85 6.71 19.61
C PHE A 538 9.77 5.74 19.14
N ARG A 539 9.74 4.57 19.77
CA ARG A 539 8.65 3.60 19.59
C ARG A 539 7.42 4.06 20.35
N ALA A 540 6.25 3.65 19.85
CA ALA A 540 5.04 3.73 20.65
C ALA A 540 5.25 3.10 22.02
N ALA A 541 4.95 3.87 23.07
CA ALA A 541 5.08 3.40 24.45
C ALA A 541 4.20 2.16 24.66
N ARG A 542 4.83 0.99 24.66
CA ARG A 542 4.28 -0.31 25.05
C ARG A 542 5.12 -0.79 26.24
N LYS A 543 4.54 -0.92 27.45
CA LYS A 543 5.34 -1.35 28.63
C LYS A 543 5.54 -2.87 28.60
N PRO A 544 6.66 -3.40 29.17
CA PRO A 544 7.15 -4.74 28.87
C PRO A 544 6.36 -5.80 29.62
N GLU A 545 5.97 -6.87 28.92
CA GLU A 545 5.70 -8.15 29.58
C GLU A 545 7.01 -8.94 29.65
N ASN A 546 7.53 -9.09 30.87
CA ASN A 546 8.36 -10.20 31.38
C ASN A 546 8.98 -11.17 30.35
N GLN A 547 9.87 -10.68 29.48
CA GLN A 547 10.87 -11.52 28.83
C GLN A 547 12.20 -10.77 28.89
N GLY A 548 13.17 -11.40 29.56
CA GLY A 548 14.53 -10.89 29.74
C GLY A 548 15.34 -10.92 28.44
N ILE A 549 14.88 -10.19 27.43
CA ILE A 549 15.70 -9.77 26.29
C ILE A 549 15.88 -8.27 26.52
N SER A 550 17.10 -7.84 26.82
CA SER A 550 17.46 -6.43 26.79
C SER A 550 16.93 -5.82 25.50
N ASP A 551 16.24 -4.67 25.60
CA ASP A 551 15.89 -3.87 24.42
C ASP A 551 17.12 -3.85 23.50
N PRO A 552 17.04 -4.32 22.23
CA PRO A 552 18.20 -4.23 21.36
C PRO A 552 18.60 -2.76 21.29
N PRO A 553 19.78 -2.38 21.80
CA PRO A 553 20.16 -0.99 21.92
C PRO A 553 20.46 -0.43 20.53
N ASP A 554 20.15 0.84 20.30
CA ASP A 554 20.76 1.75 19.31
C ASP A 554 20.71 1.43 17.81
N ILE A 555 20.30 0.25 17.33
CA ILE A 555 20.38 -0.11 15.90
C ILE A 555 19.50 0.79 15.01
N ASN A 556 18.19 0.91 15.31
CA ASN A 556 17.27 1.74 14.51
C ASN A 556 17.63 3.23 14.62
N THR A 557 18.02 3.70 15.81
CA THR A 557 18.44 5.09 16.03
C THR A 557 19.70 5.43 15.24
N THR A 558 20.66 4.50 15.19
CA THR A 558 21.89 4.65 14.38
C THR A 558 21.58 4.63 12.89
N ALA A 559 20.70 3.73 12.43
CA ALA A 559 20.29 3.66 11.03
C ALA A 559 19.50 4.93 10.61
N LEU A 560 18.59 5.40 11.47
CA LEU A 560 17.83 6.65 11.29
C LEU A 560 18.73 7.88 11.22
N ALA A 561 19.70 8.01 12.15
CA ALA A 561 20.61 9.17 12.17
C ALA A 561 21.49 9.25 10.92
N ARG A 562 21.87 8.09 10.36
CA ARG A 562 22.63 8.01 9.10
C ARG A 562 21.77 8.41 7.90
N ASP A 563 20.55 7.88 7.81
CA ASP A 563 19.58 8.20 6.76
C ASP A 563 19.24 9.70 6.72
N GLU A 564 18.97 10.32 7.88
CA GLU A 564 18.59 11.73 8.02
C GLU A 564 19.58 12.74 7.45
N SER A 565 20.89 12.46 7.55
CA SER A 565 21.93 13.37 7.07
C SER A 565 21.88 13.62 5.54
N THR A 566 21.09 12.84 4.81
CA THR A 566 21.09 12.80 3.34
C THR A 566 19.83 13.37 2.67
N HIS A 567 18.79 13.75 3.43
CA HIS A 567 17.50 14.15 2.85
C HIS A 567 17.33 15.67 2.72
N PRO A 568 16.98 16.18 1.52
CA PRO A 568 16.65 17.59 1.35
C PRO A 568 15.33 17.92 2.07
N VAL A 569 15.24 19.13 2.59
CA VAL A 569 14.04 19.63 3.30
C VAL A 569 12.98 20.05 2.28
N PRO A 570 11.71 19.61 2.40
CA PRO A 570 10.65 20.05 1.49
C PRO A 570 10.35 21.55 1.68
N PRO A 571 10.04 22.28 0.60
CA PRO A 571 9.63 23.69 0.71
C PRO A 571 8.23 23.80 1.32
N ASP A 572 7.96 24.91 2.00
CA ASP A 572 6.62 25.23 2.46
C ASP A 572 5.73 25.66 1.28
N VAL A 573 4.70 24.87 1.01
CA VAL A 573 3.75 25.02 -0.10
C VAL A 573 2.35 25.42 0.37
N SER A 574 2.19 25.85 1.63
CA SER A 574 0.88 26.20 2.21
C SER A 574 0.12 27.23 1.37
N VAL A 575 0.82 28.22 0.83
CA VAL A 575 0.27 29.25 -0.08
C VAL A 575 -0.35 28.64 -1.35
N VAL A 576 0.24 27.56 -1.88
CA VAL A 576 -0.29 26.85 -3.06
C VAL A 576 -1.59 26.12 -2.70
N ILE A 577 -1.61 25.48 -1.53
CA ILE A 577 -2.79 24.75 -1.03
C ILE A 577 -3.95 25.71 -0.74
N GLU A 578 -3.69 26.84 -0.09
CA GLU A 578 -4.69 27.87 0.19
C GLU A 578 -5.28 28.45 -1.10
N ALA A 579 -4.45 28.70 -2.12
CA ALA A 579 -4.89 29.33 -3.36
C ALA A 579 -5.62 28.36 -4.32
N LEU A 580 -5.16 27.10 -4.42
CA LEU A 580 -5.60 26.19 -5.48
C LEU A 580 -6.22 24.87 -4.99
N GLY A 581 -6.05 24.51 -3.71
CA GLY A 581 -6.47 23.23 -3.13
C GLY A 581 -7.96 22.94 -3.32
N HIS A 582 -8.83 23.89 -2.96
CA HIS A 582 -10.28 23.72 -3.10
C HIS A 582 -10.69 23.54 -4.58
N SER A 583 -10.15 24.37 -5.48
CA SER A 583 -10.45 24.26 -6.91
C SER A 583 -10.00 22.91 -7.49
N PHE A 584 -8.86 22.40 -7.03
CA PHE A 584 -8.35 21.09 -7.42
C PHE A 584 -9.26 19.96 -6.92
N GLN A 585 -9.64 19.99 -5.64
CA GLN A 585 -10.57 19.01 -5.05
C GLN A 585 -11.88 18.95 -5.85
N GLU A 586 -12.47 20.10 -6.19
CA GLU A 586 -13.67 20.16 -7.02
C GLU A 586 -13.45 19.58 -8.43
N MET A 587 -12.32 19.86 -9.08
CA MET A 587 -12.00 19.28 -10.39
C MET A 587 -11.94 17.76 -10.34
N VAL A 588 -11.23 17.20 -9.36
CA VAL A 588 -11.09 15.75 -9.20
C VAL A 588 -12.44 15.12 -8.84
N ALA A 589 -13.23 15.76 -7.98
CA ALA A 589 -14.55 15.26 -7.61
C ALA A 589 -15.49 15.19 -8.81
N ASN A 590 -15.40 16.15 -9.74
CA ASN A 590 -16.12 16.08 -11.01
C ASN A 590 -15.61 14.92 -11.88
N PHE A 591 -14.30 14.70 -11.99
CA PHE A 591 -13.74 13.56 -12.73
C PHE A 591 -14.14 12.20 -12.17
N ALA A 592 -14.16 12.08 -10.84
CA ALA A 592 -14.61 10.88 -10.14
C ALA A 592 -16.10 10.62 -10.41
N ARG A 593 -16.94 11.67 -10.28
CA ARG A 593 -18.38 11.61 -10.59
C ARG A 593 -18.65 11.20 -12.05
N ASP A 594 -17.99 11.84 -13.00
CA ASP A 594 -18.18 11.60 -14.43
C ASP A 594 -17.76 10.17 -14.82
N GLY A 595 -16.99 9.50 -13.95
CA GLY A 595 -16.59 8.11 -14.07
C GLY A 595 -17.51 7.05 -13.51
N LEU A 596 -18.55 7.47 -12.80
CA LEU A 596 -19.49 6.54 -12.21
C LEU A 596 -20.30 5.85 -13.32
N PRO A 597 -20.73 4.59 -13.11
CA PRO A 597 -21.60 3.91 -14.05
C PRO A 597 -22.84 4.74 -14.36
N ASN A 598 -23.16 4.94 -15.64
CA ASN A 598 -24.43 5.57 -16.03
C ASN A 598 -25.60 4.69 -15.52
N GLU A 599 -26.65 5.32 -15.00
CA GLU A 599 -27.90 4.65 -14.63
C GLU A 599 -28.37 3.79 -15.84
N SER A 600 -28.41 2.47 -15.67
CA SER A 600 -29.11 1.54 -16.58
C SER A 600 -30.44 1.12 -15.98
#